data_AF-A0A4W5LH34-F1
#
_entry.id   AF-A0A4W5LH34-F1
#
_cell.length_a   1.000
_cell.length_b   1.000
_cell.length_c   1.000
_cell.angle_alpha   90.00
_cell.angle_beta   90.00
_cell.angle_gamma   90.00
#
_symmetry.space_group_name_H-M   'P 1'
#
loop_
_entity.id
_entity.type
_entity.pdbx_description
1 polymer ?
#
loop_
_entity_poly.entity_id
_entity_poly.type
_entity_poly.pdbx_seq_one_letter_code
_entity_poly.pdbx_strand_id
1 'polypeptide(L)'
;EGRARGAADGRLATFLDFSKAFDRVDWNFMFGCMTQVGIPPEFTRWVRLMYMDPVVSIFINGHKAPPIWPNRGVKQGCPLSPLLFVLTIEPLSEMLRAKDGLGIPLPCGYWTCGALFADDVTLFSDNPACLVDQLEIVEAYCAGSGAQLNRDKSKTIVLNNQRPVGGWPGLNLLINLDEVSTLWRDIWTHWYKLPWSLKSRVAPMA
;
A
#
# COMPACT_ATOMS: atom_id res chain seq x y z
N GLU A 1 43.83 6.68 -17.04
CA GLU A 1 43.46 6.42 -15.64
C GLU A 1 41.96 6.59 -15.47
N GLY A 2 41.21 5.49 -15.59
CA GLY A 2 39.75 5.49 -15.52
C GLY A 2 39.30 5.19 -14.10
N ARG A 3 38.71 6.18 -13.43
CA ARG A 3 38.18 6.03 -12.08
C ARG A 3 36.94 5.13 -12.13
N ALA A 4 37.09 3.90 -11.65
CA ALA A 4 35.97 3.00 -11.39
C ALA A 4 34.99 3.65 -10.41
N ARG A 5 33.80 4.01 -10.88
CA ARG A 5 32.61 4.28 -10.05
C ARG A 5 31.73 3.04 -10.13
N GLY A 6 31.99 2.08 -9.26
CA GLY A 6 31.22 0.84 -9.15
C GLY A 6 30.71 0.68 -7.73
N ALA A 7 29.55 1.26 -7.43
CA ALA A 7 28.75 0.93 -6.24
C ALA A 7 27.29 1.37 -6.44
N ALA A 8 26.38 0.40 -6.57
CA ALA A 8 24.97 0.42 -6.14
C ALA A 8 24.00 1.50 -6.66
N ASP A 9 24.08 1.92 -7.93
CA ASP A 9 23.23 2.97 -8.50
C ASP A 9 22.01 2.41 -9.25
N GLY A 10 21.18 1.62 -8.57
CA GLY A 10 20.01 0.96 -9.15
C GLY A 10 18.71 1.42 -8.52
N ARG A 11 17.67 1.61 -9.33
CA ARG A 11 16.30 1.82 -8.85
C ARG A 11 15.85 0.60 -8.04
N LEU A 12 14.97 0.80 -7.08
CA LEU A 12 14.55 -0.23 -6.14
C LEU A 12 13.04 -0.42 -6.19
N ALA A 13 12.60 -1.67 -6.00
CA ALA A 13 11.23 -1.98 -5.62
C ALA A 13 11.25 -2.71 -4.28
N THR A 14 10.57 -2.16 -3.28
CA THR A 14 10.52 -2.70 -1.92
C THR A 14 9.11 -3.14 -1.60
N PHE A 15 8.92 -4.44 -1.51
CA PHE A 15 7.68 -5.09 -1.07
C PHE A 15 7.62 -5.06 0.45
N LEU A 16 6.65 -4.33 0.98
CA LEU A 16 6.38 -4.19 2.39
C LEU A 16 5.32 -5.22 2.80
N ASP A 17 5.59 -5.93 3.89
CA ASP A 17 4.63 -6.85 4.52
C ASP A 17 4.12 -6.22 5.82
N PHE A 18 2.82 -5.93 5.92
CA PHE A 18 2.21 -5.42 7.15
C PHE A 18 1.64 -6.57 7.99
N SER A 19 2.14 -6.71 9.22
CA SER A 19 1.74 -7.79 10.13
C SER A 19 0.28 -7.66 10.53
N LYS A 20 -0.56 -8.63 10.14
CA LYS A 20 -1.99 -8.67 10.48
C LYS A 20 -2.70 -7.36 10.13
N ALA A 21 -2.51 -6.89 8.90
CA ALA A 21 -2.95 -5.55 8.46
C ALA A 21 -4.41 -5.23 8.84
N PHE A 22 -5.35 -6.15 8.54
CA PHE A 22 -6.77 -5.98 8.88
C PHE A 22 -7.03 -5.91 10.38
N ASP A 23 -6.32 -6.70 11.19
CA ASP A 23 -6.54 -6.79 12.64
C ASP A 23 -5.90 -5.61 13.39
N ARG A 24 -4.99 -4.87 12.76
CA ARG A 24 -4.23 -3.80 13.41
C ARG A 24 -4.81 -2.41 13.26
N VAL A 25 -5.76 -2.21 12.35
CA VAL A 25 -6.37 -0.91 12.06
C VAL A 25 -6.85 -0.23 13.34
N ASP A 26 -6.26 0.92 13.68
CA ASP A 26 -6.76 1.73 14.79
C ASP A 26 -8.11 2.39 14.42
N TRP A 27 -9.11 2.23 15.28
CA TRP A 27 -10.45 2.72 14.99
C TRP A 27 -10.53 4.25 14.99
N ASN A 28 -9.79 4.93 15.87
CA ASN A 28 -9.80 6.40 15.90
C ASN A 28 -9.18 6.95 14.63
N PHE A 29 -8.06 6.38 14.20
CA PHE A 29 -7.42 6.70 12.93
C PHE A 29 -8.36 6.45 11.74
N MET A 30 -9.01 5.29 11.68
CA MET A 30 -9.99 4.95 10.64
C MET A 30 -11.13 5.97 10.57
N PHE A 31 -11.74 6.33 11.70
CA PHE A 31 -12.80 7.34 11.72
C PHE A 31 -12.30 8.76 11.42
N GLY A 32 -11.06 9.07 11.77
CA GLY A 32 -10.37 10.29 11.35
C GLY A 32 -10.26 10.35 9.82
N CYS A 33 -9.82 9.27 9.18
CA CYS A 33 -9.74 9.16 7.72
C CYS A 33 -11.11 9.34 7.06
N MET A 34 -12.15 8.71 7.60
CA MET A 34 -13.52 8.89 7.09
C MET A 34 -13.96 10.36 7.13
N THR A 35 -13.66 11.05 8.23
CA THR A 35 -13.99 12.48 8.38
C THR A 35 -13.20 13.32 7.39
N GLN A 36 -11.90 13.05 7.21
CA GLN A 36 -11.02 13.80 6.32
C GLN A 36 -11.41 13.66 4.84
N VAL A 37 -11.87 12.48 4.42
CA VAL A 37 -12.36 12.24 3.04
C VAL A 37 -13.75 12.84 2.82
N GLY A 38 -14.38 13.42 3.84
CA GLY A 38 -15.67 14.09 3.74
C GLY A 38 -16.87 13.13 3.79
N ILE A 39 -16.71 11.95 4.39
CA ILE A 39 -17.84 11.04 4.61
C ILE A 39 -18.83 11.70 5.60
N PRO A 40 -20.15 11.77 5.26
CA PRO A 40 -21.13 12.43 6.12
C PRO A 40 -21.11 11.93 7.57
N PRO A 41 -21.21 12.82 8.57
CA PRO A 41 -21.20 12.45 9.98
C PRO A 41 -22.23 11.38 10.35
N GLU A 42 -23.40 11.40 9.70
CA GLU A 42 -24.48 10.43 9.90
C GLU A 42 -24.04 9.01 9.51
N PHE A 43 -23.36 8.87 8.36
CA PHE A 43 -22.84 7.58 7.92
C PHE A 43 -21.70 7.12 8.82
N THR A 44 -20.77 8.02 9.17
CA THR A 44 -19.69 7.73 10.12
C THR A 44 -20.25 7.25 11.46
N ARG A 45 -21.37 7.82 11.94
CA ARG A 45 -22.06 7.38 13.15
C ARG A 45 -22.59 5.95 13.03
N TRP A 46 -23.21 5.58 11.90
CA TRP A 46 -23.64 4.19 11.68
C TRP A 46 -22.46 3.21 11.66
N VAL A 47 -21.33 3.59 11.06
CA VAL A 47 -20.12 2.77 11.11
C VAL A 47 -19.61 2.67 12.55
N ARG A 48 -19.56 3.76 13.32
CA ARG A 48 -19.16 3.75 14.73
C ARG A 48 -20.00 2.80 15.58
N LEU A 49 -21.31 2.74 15.37
CA LEU A 49 -22.18 1.79 16.09
C LEU A 49 -21.75 0.33 15.89
N MET A 50 -21.19 -0.01 14.74
CA MET A 50 -20.66 -1.35 14.51
C MET A 50 -19.37 -1.63 15.30
N TYR A 51 -18.61 -0.61 15.68
CA TYR A 51 -17.33 -0.74 16.39
C TYR A 51 -17.43 -0.33 17.87
N MET A 52 -18.62 -0.02 18.39
CA MET A 52 -18.83 0.25 19.82
C MET A 52 -18.91 -1.05 20.60
N ASP A 53 -17.97 -1.25 21.52
CA ASP A 53 -17.86 -2.39 22.44
C ASP A 53 -18.17 -3.76 21.79
N PRO A 54 -17.52 -4.10 20.66
CA PRO A 54 -17.80 -5.36 19.99
C PRO A 54 -17.39 -6.52 20.89
N VAL A 55 -18.23 -7.55 20.92
CA VAL A 55 -17.93 -8.81 21.60
C VAL A 55 -17.88 -9.90 20.54
N VAL A 56 -16.75 -10.60 20.48
CA VAL A 56 -16.52 -11.72 19.55
C VAL A 56 -16.37 -12.99 20.37
N SER A 57 -16.85 -14.12 19.87
CA SER A 57 -16.59 -15.44 20.45
C SER A 57 -16.22 -16.39 19.33
N ILE A 58 -15.21 -17.21 19.57
CA ILE A 58 -14.71 -18.17 18.58
C ILE A 58 -15.36 -19.52 18.88
N PHE A 59 -15.85 -20.20 17.85
CA PHE A 59 -16.32 -21.58 17.97
C PHE A 59 -15.24 -22.52 17.46
N ILE A 60 -14.79 -23.44 18.31
CA ILE A 60 -13.76 -24.44 18.00
C ILE A 60 -14.36 -25.82 18.29
N ASN A 61 -14.47 -26.68 17.28
CA ASN A 61 -15.02 -28.03 17.41
C ASN A 61 -16.39 -28.08 18.11
N GLY A 62 -17.27 -27.12 17.81
CA GLY A 62 -18.60 -27.01 18.42
C GLY A 62 -18.62 -26.38 19.82
N HIS A 63 -17.47 -26.08 20.42
CA HIS A 63 -17.36 -25.41 21.70
C HIS A 63 -17.13 -23.91 21.54
N LYS A 64 -17.91 -23.11 22.28
CA LYS A 64 -17.76 -21.64 22.32
C LYS A 64 -16.63 -21.27 23.28
N ALA A 65 -15.60 -20.59 22.78
CA ALA A 65 -14.53 -20.02 23.58
C ALA A 65 -15.03 -18.80 24.40
N PRO A 66 -14.29 -18.40 25.45
CA PRO A 66 -14.57 -17.16 26.17
C PRO A 66 -14.68 -15.95 25.22
N PRO A 67 -15.53 -14.97 25.55
CA PRO A 67 -15.65 -13.75 24.76
C PRO A 67 -14.33 -12.97 24.72
N ILE A 68 -14.11 -12.34 23.58
CA ILE A 68 -13.01 -11.43 23.30
C ILE A 68 -13.64 -10.06 23.01
N TRP A 69 -13.00 -9.00 23.52
CA TRP A 69 -13.37 -7.61 23.25
C TRP A 69 -12.29 -6.97 22.40
N PRO A 70 -12.44 -6.98 21.06
CA PRO A 70 -11.53 -6.26 20.18
C PRO A 70 -11.51 -4.77 20.53
N ASN A 71 -10.35 -4.14 20.35
CA ASN A 71 -10.19 -2.68 20.47
C ASN A 71 -9.62 -2.03 19.20
N ARG A 72 -9.43 -2.84 18.16
CA ARG A 72 -8.84 -2.47 16.87
C ARG A 72 -9.21 -3.52 15.82
N GLY A 73 -8.88 -3.21 14.58
CA GLY A 73 -9.06 -4.06 13.42
C GLY A 73 -10.43 -3.91 12.79
N VAL A 74 -10.51 -4.17 11.49
CA VAL A 74 -11.77 -4.18 10.75
C VAL A 74 -12.42 -5.58 10.82
N LYS A 75 -13.74 -5.63 10.70
CA LYS A 75 -14.49 -6.89 10.84
C LYS A 75 -14.27 -7.81 9.64
N GLN A 76 -13.62 -8.95 9.83
CA GLN A 76 -13.49 -9.96 8.77
C GLN A 76 -14.87 -10.49 8.34
N GLY A 77 -15.07 -10.69 7.04
CA GLY A 77 -16.36 -11.11 6.47
C GLY A 77 -17.42 -10.00 6.35
N CYS A 78 -17.15 -8.78 6.83
CA CYS A 78 -18.04 -7.65 6.60
C CYS A 78 -17.76 -7.00 5.22
N PRO A 79 -18.77 -6.81 4.36
CA PRO A 79 -18.58 -6.18 3.04
C PRO A 79 -18.01 -4.76 3.08
N LEU A 80 -18.19 -4.03 4.18
CA LEU A 80 -17.68 -2.66 4.33
C LEU A 80 -16.20 -2.62 4.73
N SER A 81 -15.70 -3.66 5.39
CA SER A 81 -14.34 -3.68 5.95
C SER A 81 -13.22 -3.47 4.93
N PRO A 82 -13.26 -4.02 3.70
CA PRO A 82 -12.25 -3.73 2.68
C PRO A 82 -12.18 -2.24 2.34
N LEU A 83 -13.32 -1.56 2.24
CA LEU A 83 -13.36 -0.12 1.94
C LEU A 83 -12.82 0.71 3.10
N LEU A 84 -13.18 0.36 4.33
CA LEU A 84 -12.64 1.01 5.53
C LEU A 84 -11.12 0.84 5.62
N PHE A 85 -10.62 -0.35 5.28
CA PHE A 85 -9.18 -0.60 5.23
C PHE A 85 -8.49 0.26 4.17
N VAL A 86 -9.04 0.36 2.94
CA VAL A 86 -8.49 1.23 1.89
C VAL A 86 -8.47 2.69 2.34
N LEU A 87 -9.50 3.18 3.04
CA LEU A 87 -9.47 4.54 3.61
C LEU A 87 -8.33 4.74 4.60
N THR A 88 -7.95 3.69 5.34
CA THR A 88 -6.84 3.79 6.29
C THR A 88 -5.47 3.75 5.64
N ILE A 89 -5.33 3.17 4.44
CA ILE A 89 -4.04 3.14 3.74
C ILE A 89 -3.80 4.39 2.87
N GLU A 90 -4.86 5.10 2.49
CA GLU A 90 -4.77 6.32 1.67
C GLU A 90 -3.85 7.41 2.26
N PRO A 91 -3.83 7.68 3.59
CA PRO A 91 -2.87 8.60 4.17
C PRO A 91 -1.40 8.26 3.86
N LEU A 92 -1.03 6.98 3.79
CA LEU A 92 0.32 6.58 3.38
C LEU A 92 0.60 6.99 1.92
N SER A 93 -0.37 6.78 1.03
CA SER A 93 -0.29 7.19 -0.38
C SER A 93 -0.09 8.71 -0.52
N GLU A 94 -0.89 9.50 0.21
CA GLU A 94 -0.79 10.96 0.20
C GLU A 94 0.55 11.45 0.80
N MET A 95 1.01 10.88 1.91
CA MET A 95 2.31 11.23 2.51
C MET A 95 3.48 10.96 1.55
N LEU A 96 3.43 9.83 0.83
CA LEU A 96 4.44 9.49 -0.20
C LEU A 96 4.38 10.46 -1.38
N ARG A 97 3.18 10.82 -1.86
CA ARG A 97 2.99 11.75 -2.98
C ARG A 97 3.33 13.20 -2.65
N ALA A 98 3.18 13.60 -1.38
CA ALA A 98 3.44 14.97 -0.94
C ALA A 98 4.93 15.33 -0.81
N LYS A 99 5.82 14.33 -0.71
CA LYS A 99 7.28 14.57 -0.61
C LYS A 99 7.91 14.53 -2.00
N ASP A 100 8.43 15.68 -2.42
CA ASP A 100 9.15 15.81 -3.68
C ASP A 100 10.41 14.93 -3.73
N GLY A 101 10.77 14.48 -4.94
CA GLY A 101 11.98 13.70 -5.17
C GLY A 101 11.87 12.22 -4.79
N LEU A 102 10.69 11.75 -4.39
CA LEU A 102 10.41 10.34 -4.18
C LEU A 102 9.89 9.64 -5.44
N GLY A 103 10.09 8.33 -5.49
CA GLY A 103 9.53 7.50 -6.53
C GLY A 103 10.48 7.24 -7.69
N ILE A 104 9.89 6.76 -8.78
CA ILE A 104 10.56 6.59 -10.07
C ILE A 104 9.74 7.31 -11.16
N PRO A 105 10.41 7.86 -12.20
CA PRO A 105 9.72 8.46 -13.32
C PRO A 105 9.09 7.39 -14.20
N LEU A 106 7.84 7.63 -14.60
CA LEU A 106 7.10 6.82 -15.57
C LEU A 106 7.26 7.39 -16.98
N PRO A 107 7.18 6.56 -18.03
CA PRO A 107 7.23 7.02 -19.42
C PRO A 107 6.18 8.08 -19.79
N CYS A 108 5.08 8.16 -19.05
CA CYS A 108 4.00 9.12 -19.23
C CYS A 108 4.28 10.50 -18.59
N GLY A 109 5.47 10.73 -18.02
CA GLY A 109 5.84 12.01 -17.41
C GLY A 109 5.41 12.18 -15.95
N TYR A 110 4.72 11.18 -15.38
CA TYR A 110 4.35 11.15 -13.97
C TYR A 110 5.41 10.44 -13.13
N TRP A 111 5.41 10.69 -11.83
CA TRP A 111 6.22 9.95 -10.86
C TRP A 111 5.35 8.98 -10.09
N THR A 112 5.89 7.81 -9.77
CA THR A 112 5.22 6.85 -8.88
C THR A 112 6.10 6.52 -7.69
N CYS A 113 5.56 6.70 -6.49
CA CYS A 113 6.23 6.35 -5.24
C CYS A 113 6.00 4.90 -4.83
N GLY A 114 4.95 4.27 -5.36
CA GLY A 114 4.57 2.91 -4.96
C GLY A 114 3.24 2.46 -5.54
N ALA A 115 2.94 1.18 -5.31
CA ALA A 115 1.66 0.55 -5.57
C ALA A 115 1.11 0.03 -4.24
N LEU A 116 -0.08 0.51 -3.86
CA LEU A 116 -0.74 0.12 -2.62
C LEU A 116 -2.04 -0.60 -3.00
N PHE A 117 -2.15 -1.87 -2.64
CA PHE A 117 -3.34 -2.68 -2.88
C PHE A 117 -3.65 -3.52 -1.65
N ALA A 118 -4.70 -3.14 -0.92
CA ALA A 118 -5.00 -3.75 0.37
C ALA A 118 -3.73 -3.81 1.24
N ASP A 119 -3.37 -4.97 1.78
CA ASP A 119 -2.20 -5.17 2.61
C ASP A 119 -0.87 -5.27 1.85
N ASP A 120 -0.92 -5.42 0.52
CA ASP A 120 0.27 -5.44 -0.33
C ASP A 120 0.70 -4.01 -0.67
N VAL A 121 1.85 -3.59 -0.16
CA VAL A 121 2.45 -2.29 -0.48
C VAL A 121 3.81 -2.49 -1.12
N THR A 122 4.01 -1.94 -2.30
CA THR A 122 5.31 -1.89 -2.97
C THR A 122 5.75 -0.44 -3.08
N LEU A 123 6.92 -0.11 -2.56
CA LEU A 123 7.58 1.17 -2.79
C LEU A 123 8.46 1.09 -4.03
N PHE A 124 8.48 2.16 -4.81
CA PHE A 124 9.43 2.33 -5.90
C PHE A 124 10.36 3.49 -5.55
N SER A 125 11.66 3.27 -5.60
CA SER A 125 12.66 4.27 -5.19
C SER A 125 13.70 4.44 -6.29
N ASP A 126 14.07 5.67 -6.61
CA ASP A 126 15.08 5.91 -7.66
C ASP A 126 16.47 5.43 -7.24
N ASN A 127 16.77 5.48 -5.94
CA ASN A 127 18.05 5.08 -5.35
C ASN A 127 17.86 4.69 -3.87
N PRO A 128 18.90 4.13 -3.20
CA PRO A 128 18.81 3.74 -1.79
C PRO A 128 18.45 4.87 -0.82
N ALA A 129 18.87 6.12 -1.08
CA ALA A 129 18.52 7.25 -0.22
C ALA A 129 17.01 7.56 -0.29
N CYS A 130 16.44 7.55 -1.50
CA CYS A 130 15.00 7.66 -1.71
C CYS A 130 14.22 6.56 -0.97
N LEU A 131 14.75 5.33 -0.89
CA LEU A 131 14.10 4.26 -0.11
C LEU A 131 14.11 4.56 1.40
N VAL A 132 15.23 5.06 1.94
CA VAL A 132 15.31 5.47 3.35
C VAL A 132 14.25 6.52 3.65
N ASP A 133 14.14 7.55 2.80
CA ASP A 133 13.11 8.58 2.93
C ASP A 133 11.67 8.03 2.90
N GLN A 134 11.40 7.04 2.04
CA GLN A 134 10.08 6.39 1.96
C GLN A 134 9.80 5.52 3.19
N LEU A 135 10.82 4.85 3.75
CA LEU A 135 10.66 4.04 4.95
C LEU A 135 10.41 4.91 6.20
N GLU A 136 10.99 6.10 6.30
CA GLU A 136 10.66 7.07 7.36
C GLU A 136 9.18 7.48 7.30
N ILE A 137 8.64 7.70 6.09
CA ILE A 137 7.21 7.97 5.88
C ILE A 137 6.37 6.78 6.34
N VAL A 138 6.77 5.55 5.98
CA VAL A 138 6.07 4.33 6.41
C VAL A 138 6.08 4.18 7.93
N GLU A 139 7.19 4.51 8.59
CA GLU A 139 7.28 4.47 10.06
C GLU A 139 6.36 5.50 10.72
N ALA A 140 6.31 6.73 10.19
CA ALA A 140 5.38 7.76 10.65
C ALA A 140 3.91 7.34 10.46
N TYR A 141 3.59 6.75 9.31
CA TYR A 141 2.27 6.16 9.06
C TYR A 141 1.94 5.04 10.05
N CYS A 142 2.87 4.12 10.33
CA CYS A 142 2.67 3.05 11.31
C CYS A 142 2.36 3.60 12.71
N ALA A 143 3.08 4.65 13.12
CA ALA A 143 2.88 5.29 14.42
C ALA A 143 1.48 5.90 14.58
N GLY A 144 0.91 6.47 13.51
CA GLY A 144 -0.43 7.06 13.53
C GLY A 144 -1.57 6.06 13.31
N SER A 145 -1.38 5.09 12.41
CA SER A 145 -2.43 4.15 11.98
C SER A 145 -2.58 2.91 12.85
N GLY A 146 -1.56 2.60 13.67
CA GLY A 146 -1.46 1.33 14.39
C GLY A 146 -0.98 0.16 13.52
N ALA A 147 -0.71 0.39 12.23
CA ALA A 147 -0.08 -0.58 11.34
C ALA A 147 1.30 -0.98 11.86
N GLN A 148 1.77 -2.17 11.47
CA GLN A 148 3.10 -2.64 11.86
C GLN A 148 3.78 -3.31 10.67
N LEU A 149 4.92 -2.74 10.26
CA LEU A 149 5.77 -3.33 9.23
C LEU A 149 6.49 -4.58 9.75
N ASN A 150 6.44 -5.67 8.98
CA ASN A 150 7.24 -6.86 9.18
C ASN A 150 8.54 -6.77 8.37
N ARG A 151 9.63 -6.38 9.02
CA ARG A 151 10.92 -6.20 8.34
C ARG A 151 11.49 -7.52 7.79
N ASP A 152 11.24 -8.64 8.47
CA ASP A 152 11.77 -9.95 8.07
C ASP A 152 11.09 -10.49 6.81
N LYS A 153 9.81 -10.18 6.64
CA LYS A 153 9.01 -10.55 5.46
C LYS A 153 9.08 -9.54 4.34
N SER A 154 9.40 -8.28 4.63
CA SER A 154 9.61 -7.27 3.60
C SER A 154 10.85 -7.59 2.77
N LYS A 155 10.79 -7.35 1.45
CA LYS A 155 11.86 -7.68 0.51
C LYS A 155 12.11 -6.52 -0.44
N THR A 156 13.38 -6.26 -0.75
CA THR A 156 13.78 -5.28 -1.76
C THR A 156 14.43 -5.98 -2.93
N ILE A 157 14.03 -5.59 -4.14
CA ILE A 157 14.66 -5.99 -5.39
C ILE A 157 15.27 -4.76 -6.07
N VAL A 158 16.37 -4.97 -6.79
CA VAL A 158 17.00 -3.94 -7.62
C VAL A 158 16.41 -4.02 -9.03
N LEU A 159 15.87 -2.91 -9.51
CA LEU A 159 15.42 -2.73 -10.88
C LEU A 159 16.64 -2.37 -11.75
N ASN A 160 16.81 -3.09 -12.85
CA ASN A 160 18.02 -3.13 -13.68
C ASN A 160 18.59 -1.74 -14.07
N ASN A 161 19.93 -1.63 -14.11
CA ASN A 161 20.69 -0.39 -14.37
C ASN A 161 21.15 -0.24 -15.84
N GLN A 162 20.60 -1.02 -16.77
CA GLN A 162 20.94 -0.90 -18.20
C GLN A 162 19.98 0.08 -18.90
N ARG A 163 20.54 1.16 -19.45
CA ARG A 163 19.82 2.07 -20.37
C ARG A 163 19.14 1.23 -21.47
N PRO A 164 17.93 1.59 -21.93
CA PRO A 164 17.28 0.87 -23.02
C PRO A 164 18.21 0.86 -24.24
N VAL A 165 18.74 -0.31 -24.57
CA VAL A 165 19.50 -0.53 -25.81
C VAL A 165 18.48 -0.36 -26.93
N GLY A 166 18.76 0.58 -27.84
CA GLY A 166 17.82 1.01 -28.87
C GLY A 166 17.25 -0.15 -29.69
N GLY A 167 15.96 -0.08 -29.99
CA GLY A 167 15.27 -1.00 -30.90
C GLY A 167 14.03 -1.73 -30.35
N TRP A 168 13.10 -1.00 -29.72
CA TRP A 168 11.72 -1.45 -29.36
C TRP A 168 11.60 -2.59 -28.28
N PRO A 169 10.39 -2.90 -27.77
CA PRO A 169 9.91 -2.53 -26.45
C PRO A 169 9.69 -3.77 -25.55
N GLY A 170 10.43 -3.89 -24.45
CA GLY A 170 10.26 -5.06 -23.59
C GLY A 170 11.19 -5.03 -22.40
N LEU A 171 10.59 -4.86 -21.24
CA LEU A 171 11.13 -5.07 -19.90
C LEU A 171 12.29 -6.08 -19.84
N ASN A 172 13.55 -5.61 -19.83
CA ASN A 172 14.70 -6.44 -19.50
C ASN A 172 14.85 -6.51 -17.97
N LEU A 173 13.92 -7.23 -17.34
CA LEU A 173 14.02 -7.66 -15.96
C LEU A 173 15.02 -8.83 -15.92
N LEU A 174 16.28 -8.57 -15.55
CA LEU A 174 17.18 -9.64 -15.12
C LEU A 174 16.73 -10.08 -13.73
N ILE A 175 15.74 -10.96 -13.75
CA ILE A 175 15.30 -11.76 -12.63
C ILE A 175 16.39 -12.80 -12.39
N ASN A 176 17.17 -12.65 -11.32
CA ASN A 176 17.79 -13.83 -10.71
C ASN A 176 16.75 -14.38 -9.74
N LEU A 177 15.99 -15.37 -10.19
CA LEU A 177 15.11 -16.16 -9.35
C LEU A 177 15.58 -17.60 -9.49
N ASP A 178 16.19 -18.10 -8.42
CA ASP A 178 15.88 -19.46 -8.05
C ASP A 178 14.37 -19.49 -7.69
N GLU A 179 13.61 -19.88 -8.73
CA GLU A 179 12.25 -20.42 -8.78
C GLU A 179 11.04 -19.55 -8.39
N VAL A 180 10.42 -18.86 -9.37
CA VAL A 180 8.96 -18.66 -9.39
C VAL A 180 8.44 -18.67 -10.83
N SER A 181 7.66 -19.69 -11.19
CA SER A 181 7.11 -19.93 -12.53
C SER A 181 5.69 -19.38 -12.70
N THR A 182 5.55 -18.44 -13.65
CA THR A 182 4.47 -18.29 -14.65
C THR A 182 3.01 -18.58 -14.26
N LEU A 183 2.16 -17.57 -13.92
CA LEU A 183 0.70 -17.65 -14.19
C LEU A 183 -0.22 -16.40 -13.97
N TRP A 184 0.13 -15.14 -14.28
CA TRP A 184 -0.85 -14.03 -14.06
C TRP A 184 -1.12 -13.10 -15.23
N ARG A 185 -0.87 -13.56 -16.46
CA ARG A 185 -1.06 -12.77 -17.68
C ARG A 185 -2.53 -12.41 -18.04
N ASP A 186 -3.55 -12.97 -17.38
CA ASP A 186 -4.92 -12.91 -17.92
C ASP A 186 -5.85 -11.85 -17.29
N ILE A 187 -5.48 -11.17 -16.20
CA ILE A 187 -6.41 -10.28 -15.48
C ILE A 187 -6.38 -8.81 -16.01
N TRP A 188 -5.30 -8.42 -16.70
CA TRP A 188 -5.03 -7.03 -17.11
C TRP A 188 -5.95 -6.48 -18.24
N THR A 189 -6.61 -7.33 -19.02
CA THR A 189 -7.26 -6.89 -20.27
C THR A 189 -8.61 -6.20 -20.12
N HIS A 190 -9.25 -6.21 -18.93
CA HIS A 190 -10.64 -5.74 -18.79
C HIS A 190 -10.83 -4.31 -18.27
N TRP A 191 -9.85 -3.69 -17.60
CA TRP A 191 -10.06 -2.39 -16.95
C TRP A 191 -9.86 -1.17 -17.89
N TYR A 192 -9.35 -1.40 -19.10
CA TYR A 192 -9.01 -0.37 -20.09
C TYR A 192 -10.22 0.23 -20.85
N LYS A 193 -11.46 -0.21 -20.58
CA LYS A 193 -12.62 0.15 -21.40
C LYS A 193 -13.54 1.24 -20.81
N LEU A 194 -13.19 1.86 -19.69
CA LEU A 194 -14.03 2.93 -19.09
C LEU A 194 -13.60 4.35 -19.51
N PRO A 195 -14.52 5.18 -20.05
CA PRO A 195 -14.23 6.53 -20.54
C PRO A 195 -13.83 7.56 -19.47
N TRP A 196 -13.24 8.65 -19.97
CA TRP A 196 -12.45 9.65 -19.25
C TRP A 196 -13.27 10.66 -18.41
N SER A 197 -14.58 10.80 -18.61
CA SER A 197 -15.42 11.79 -17.90
C SER A 197 -15.70 11.47 -16.42
N LEU A 198 -15.47 10.23 -15.99
CA LEU A 198 -15.62 9.78 -14.59
C LEU A 198 -14.35 9.98 -13.75
N LYS A 199 -13.23 10.40 -14.36
CA LYS A 199 -11.88 10.44 -13.75
C LYS A 199 -11.45 11.81 -13.21
N SER A 200 -12.25 12.88 -13.38
CA SER A 200 -11.76 14.27 -13.28
C SER A 200 -12.53 15.22 -12.34
N ARG A 201 -13.12 14.76 -11.23
CA ARG A 201 -13.93 15.63 -10.33
C ARG A 201 -13.44 15.85 -8.88
N VAL A 202 -12.28 15.34 -8.48
CA VAL A 202 -11.74 15.54 -7.11
C VAL A 202 -10.22 15.56 -7.29
N ALA A 203 -9.42 16.59 -7.00
CA ALA A 203 -9.42 17.62 -5.95
C ALA A 203 -8.62 18.87 -6.46
N PRO A 204 -8.22 19.89 -5.64
CA PRO A 204 -8.51 20.17 -4.21
C PRO A 204 -8.79 21.66 -3.89
N MET A 205 -9.34 21.98 -2.70
CA MET A 205 -9.05 23.24 -2.01
C MET A 205 -9.46 23.22 -0.52
N ALA A 206 -8.50 23.64 0.32
CA ALA A 206 -8.54 23.97 1.75
C ALA A 206 -8.65 22.83 2.78
#